data_AF-A0A3D4LKT5-F1
#
_entry.id   AF-A0A3D4LKT5-F1
#
_cell.length_a   1.000
_cell.length_b   1.000
_cell.length_c   1.000
_cell.angle_alpha   90.00
_cell.angle_beta   90.00
_cell.angle_gamma   90.00
#
_symmetry.space_group_name_H-M   'P 1'
#
loop_
_entity.id
_entity.type
_entity.pdbx_description
1 polymer ?
#
loop_
_entity_poly.entity_id
_entity_poly.type
_entity_poly.pdbx_seq_one_letter_code
_entity_poly.pdbx_strand_id
1 'polypeptide(L)'
;MEDINKQNEIDGITLNNIIDGIIYISGTDRNFEYIQDYKDMFKELNFEFLPYIIYCINNGIKAEDGVVYGRALINNEENEKTCFIYASCLEKMGMEHHEKRNDVSQYFLEEACFYFEKCLDYNDKFSLAYYKLGYYYKRKQQYVKAELTWQKHQELDDDELRIEEIRNELLQLKPYVDYENGYNLVLKERPDEALELLLPLVKELGGWWNLLFFIGLAYRTKGEY
;
A
#
# COMPACT_ATOMS: atom_id res chain seq x y z
N MET A 1 27.92 31.81 13.61
CA MET A 1 28.31 30.43 13.25
C MET A 1 29.40 29.84 14.13
N GLU A 2 30.08 30.61 15.01
CA GLU A 2 31.09 30.05 15.94
C GLU A 2 30.52 29.53 17.28
N ASP A 3 29.30 29.91 17.67
CA ASP A 3 28.65 29.39 18.89
C ASP A 3 28.01 28.00 18.73
N ILE A 4 27.98 27.47 17.51
CA ILE A 4 27.40 26.14 17.20
C ILE A 4 28.40 25.01 17.54
N ASN A 5 29.71 25.32 17.63
CA ASN A 5 30.77 24.31 17.81
C ASN A 5 31.21 24.12 19.28
N LYS A 6 30.47 24.66 20.26
CA LYS A 6 30.82 24.57 21.69
C LYS A 6 29.72 24.02 22.60
N GLN A 7 28.90 23.09 22.12
CA GLN A 7 28.01 22.31 22.98
C GLN A 7 28.51 20.88 23.11
N ASN A 8 29.61 20.71 23.86
CA ASN A 8 29.95 19.43 24.46
C ASN A 8 29.56 19.49 25.94
N GLU A 9 28.72 18.54 26.37
CA GLU A 9 28.32 18.25 27.76
C GLU A 9 27.23 19.12 28.42
N ILE A 10 26.09 19.26 27.74
CA ILE A 10 24.78 19.27 28.42
C ILE A 10 23.95 18.17 27.73
N ASP A 11 23.31 17.28 28.49
CA ASP A 11 22.14 16.51 28.04
C ASP A 11 21.02 17.51 27.67
N GLY A 12 21.18 18.18 26.54
CA GLY A 12 20.38 19.31 26.11
C GLY A 12 19.46 18.94 24.96
N ILE A 13 18.28 19.58 24.93
CA ILE A 13 17.37 19.50 23.79
C ILE A 13 18.10 20.08 22.57
N THR A 14 18.40 19.23 21.58
CA THR A 14 19.00 19.66 20.31
C THR A 14 17.94 20.26 19.39
N LEU A 15 18.38 21.01 18.36
CA LEU A 15 17.48 21.51 17.32
C LEU A 15 16.69 20.36 16.65
N ASN A 16 17.35 19.22 16.42
CA ASN A 16 16.69 18.03 15.87
C ASN A 16 15.58 17.53 16.81
N ASN A 17 15.82 17.49 18.12
CA ASN A 17 14.79 17.10 19.08
C ASN A 17 13.57 18.04 19.07
N ILE A 18 13.79 19.34 18.86
CA ILE A 18 12.70 20.32 18.72
C ILE A 18 11.90 20.05 17.46
N ILE A 19 12.59 19.85 16.32
CA ILE A 19 11.95 19.57 15.04
C ILE A 19 11.16 18.25 15.11
N ASP A 20 11.75 17.20 15.68
CA ASP A 20 11.08 15.91 15.89
C ASP A 20 9.82 16.08 16.75
N GLY A 21 9.88 16.85 17.83
CA GLY A 21 8.73 17.18 18.66
C GLY A 21 7.61 17.88 17.88
N ILE A 22 7.96 18.83 17.00
CA ILE A 22 6.99 19.53 16.14
C ILE A 22 6.39 18.57 15.11
N ILE A 23 7.17 17.64 14.54
CA ILE A 23 6.67 16.61 13.62
C ILE A 23 5.68 15.71 14.35
N TYR A 24 6.01 15.28 15.57
CA TYR A 24 5.15 14.46 16.40
C TYR A 24 3.81 15.13 16.70
N ILE A 25 3.83 16.40 17.10
CA ILE A 25 2.63 17.22 17.30
C ILE A 25 1.84 17.31 15.98
N SER A 26 2.51 17.63 14.88
CA SER A 26 1.88 17.77 13.56
C SER A 26 1.22 16.48 13.08
N GLY A 27 1.75 15.30 13.42
CA GLY A 27 1.17 14.00 13.05
C GLY A 27 0.04 13.53 13.97
N THR A 28 0.09 13.87 15.26
CA THR A 28 -0.84 13.37 16.28
C THR A 28 -1.98 14.33 16.62
N ASP A 29 -1.73 15.64 16.60
CA ASP A 29 -2.71 16.69 16.90
C ASP A 29 -2.68 17.81 15.85
N ARG A 30 -3.47 17.65 14.80
CA ARG A 30 -3.64 18.65 13.73
C ARG A 30 -4.25 19.97 14.20
N ASN A 31 -4.85 20.01 15.39
CA ASN A 31 -5.53 21.18 15.96
C ASN A 31 -4.70 21.83 17.07
N PHE A 32 -3.43 21.46 17.20
CA PHE A 32 -2.55 22.03 18.21
C PHE A 32 -2.49 23.57 18.09
N GLU A 33 -2.65 24.25 19.22
CA GLU A 33 -2.87 25.71 19.28
C GLU A 33 -1.77 26.51 18.57
N TYR A 34 -0.52 26.05 18.63
CA TYR A 34 0.65 26.74 18.06
C TYR A 34 1.12 26.15 16.72
N ILE A 35 0.29 25.35 16.03
CA ILE A 35 0.69 24.74 14.75
C ILE A 35 1.02 25.79 13.69
N GLN A 36 0.32 26.94 13.72
CA GLN A 36 0.57 28.04 12.80
C GLN A 36 1.88 28.76 13.11
N ASP A 37 2.20 28.96 14.39
CA ASP A 37 3.46 29.57 14.82
C ASP A 37 4.67 28.72 14.40
N TYR A 38 4.57 27.38 14.48
CA TYR A 38 5.62 26.50 13.96
C TYR A 38 5.80 26.62 12.46
N LYS A 39 4.71 26.71 11.69
CA LYS A 39 4.77 26.92 10.23
C LYS A 39 5.43 28.24 9.89
N ASP A 40 5.14 29.31 10.61
CA ASP A 40 5.71 30.63 10.35
C ASP A 40 7.18 30.69 10.78
N MET A 41 7.55 30.07 11.90
CA MET A 41 8.95 29.86 12.29
C MET A 41 9.74 29.13 11.20
N PHE A 42 9.21 28.03 10.63
CA PHE A 42 9.92 27.31 9.56
C PHE A 42 10.11 28.16 8.30
N LYS A 43 9.14 29.02 7.96
CA LYS A 43 9.29 29.97 6.84
C LYS A 43 10.39 30.99 7.12
N GLU A 44 10.43 31.59 8.30
CA GLU A 44 11.47 32.57 8.67
C GLU A 44 12.87 31.96 8.65
N LEU A 45 12.99 30.69 9.04
CA LEU A 45 14.24 29.95 9.02
C LEU A 45 14.62 29.41 7.63
N ASN A 46 13.77 29.59 6.61
CA ASN A 46 13.87 28.91 5.31
C ASN A 46 14.05 27.38 5.46
N PHE A 47 13.37 26.80 6.45
CA PHE A 47 13.42 25.37 6.73
C PHE A 47 12.35 24.62 5.93
N GLU A 48 12.79 23.70 5.07
CA GLU A 48 11.89 22.89 4.24
C GLU A 48 11.33 21.71 5.04
N PHE A 49 10.22 21.95 5.75
CA PHE A 49 9.62 20.99 6.68
C PHE A 49 9.21 19.65 6.04
N LEU A 50 8.47 19.68 4.91
CA LEU A 50 8.04 18.45 4.24
C LEU A 50 9.22 17.66 3.65
N PRO A 51 10.17 18.28 2.91
CA PRO A 51 11.39 17.60 2.48
C PRO A 51 12.20 16.99 3.63
N TYR A 52 12.29 17.65 4.78
CA TYR A 52 12.96 17.09 5.95
C TYR A 52 12.27 15.83 6.48
N ILE A 53 10.94 15.83 6.61
CA ILE A 53 10.19 14.62 7.02
C ILE A 53 10.43 13.47 6.03
N ILE A 54 10.38 13.75 4.73
CA ILE A 54 10.64 12.75 3.68
C ILE A 54 12.07 12.21 3.79
N TYR A 55 13.05 13.08 4.04
CA TYR A 55 14.44 12.69 4.30
C TYR A 55 14.53 11.74 5.51
N CYS A 56 13.89 12.05 6.63
CA CYS A 56 13.88 11.18 7.81
C CYS A 56 13.29 9.79 7.48
N ILE A 57 12.14 9.74 6.81
CA ILE A 57 11.50 8.49 6.40
C ILE A 57 12.44 7.66 5.51
N ASN A 58 13.07 8.29 4.51
CA ASN A 58 13.96 7.62 3.57
C ASN A 58 15.29 7.17 4.20
N ASN A 59 15.73 7.78 5.31
CA ASN A 59 16.92 7.35 6.05
C ASN A 59 16.63 6.27 7.11
N GLY A 60 15.46 5.65 7.08
CA GLY A 60 15.21 4.43 7.82
C GLY A 60 14.88 4.64 9.30
N ILE A 61 14.08 5.66 9.63
CA ILE A 61 13.46 5.76 10.96
C ILE A 61 12.65 4.50 11.30
N LYS A 62 12.41 4.30 12.60
CA LYS A 62 11.62 3.18 13.11
C LYS A 62 10.21 3.23 12.53
N ALA A 63 9.54 2.09 12.40
CA ALA A 63 8.21 2.05 11.80
C ALA A 63 7.19 2.88 12.57
N GLU A 64 7.27 2.89 13.90
CA GLU A 64 6.40 3.69 14.76
C GLU A 64 6.55 5.20 14.48
N ASP A 65 7.80 5.67 14.41
CA ASP A 65 8.12 7.05 14.03
C ASP A 65 7.63 7.35 12.60
N GLY A 66 7.86 6.41 11.67
CA GLY A 66 7.45 6.53 10.27
C GLY A 66 5.96 6.78 10.10
N VAL A 67 5.10 6.12 10.88
CA VAL A 67 3.65 6.36 10.83
C VAL A 67 3.32 7.78 11.28
N VAL A 68 3.93 8.28 12.35
CA VAL A 68 3.69 9.65 12.84
C VAL A 68 4.20 10.68 11.83
N TYR A 69 5.39 10.47 11.27
CA TYR A 69 6.02 11.34 10.30
C TYR A 69 5.23 11.38 8.99
N GLY A 70 4.81 10.21 8.48
CA GLY A 70 3.95 10.14 7.31
C GLY A 70 2.60 10.84 7.53
N ARG A 71 2.01 10.70 8.72
CA ARG A 71 0.77 11.41 9.08
C ARG A 71 0.97 12.92 9.18
N ALA A 72 2.12 13.37 9.64
CA ALA A 72 2.49 14.79 9.65
C ALA A 72 2.56 15.36 8.21
N LEU A 73 3.02 14.58 7.22
CA LEU A 73 2.95 14.99 5.81
C LEU A 73 1.49 15.22 5.39
N ILE A 74 0.62 14.22 5.60
CA ILE A 74 -0.81 14.29 5.24
C ILE A 74 -1.51 15.49 5.89
N ASN A 75 -1.26 15.73 7.18
CA ASN A 75 -1.88 16.84 7.91
C ASN A 75 -1.40 18.21 7.42
N ASN A 76 -0.24 18.30 6.76
CA ASN A 76 0.28 19.54 6.20
C ASN A 76 -0.11 19.73 4.74
N GLU A 77 0.00 18.68 3.93
CA GLU A 77 -0.37 18.65 2.52
C GLU A 77 -0.81 17.24 2.14
N GLU A 78 -2.08 17.08 1.77
CA GLU A 78 -2.61 15.80 1.32
C GLU A 78 -2.74 15.77 -0.21
N ASN A 79 -1.90 14.96 -0.85
CA ASN A 79 -1.85 14.72 -2.30
C ASN A 79 -1.45 13.27 -2.60
N GLU A 80 -1.29 12.89 -3.86
CA GLU A 80 -0.95 11.52 -4.27
C GLU A 80 0.38 11.03 -3.69
N LYS A 81 1.38 11.92 -3.57
CA LYS A 81 2.72 11.56 -3.08
C LYS A 81 2.74 11.43 -1.56
N THR A 82 2.12 12.35 -0.83
CA THR A 82 2.07 12.25 0.63
C THR A 82 1.19 11.08 1.08
N CYS A 83 0.08 10.81 0.37
CA CYS A 83 -0.69 9.58 0.55
C CYS A 83 0.18 8.33 0.34
N PHE A 84 0.96 8.29 -0.73
CA PHE A 84 1.81 7.13 -1.02
C PHE A 84 2.90 6.90 0.03
N ILE A 85 3.55 7.97 0.51
CA ILE A 85 4.56 7.89 1.56
C ILE A 85 3.93 7.42 2.87
N TYR A 86 2.78 7.96 3.25
CA TYR A 86 2.09 7.55 4.46
C TYR A 86 1.61 6.09 4.38
N ALA A 87 1.01 5.68 3.27
CA ALA A 87 0.64 4.30 3.00
C ALA A 87 1.83 3.35 3.10
N SER A 88 3.00 3.76 2.61
CA SER A 88 4.24 2.97 2.70
C SER A 88 4.74 2.83 4.14
N CYS A 89 4.59 3.87 4.97
CA CYS A 89 4.91 3.82 6.40
C CYS A 89 3.95 2.91 7.18
N LEU A 90 2.64 3.00 6.88
CA LEU A 90 1.63 2.09 7.43
C LEU A 90 1.89 0.64 7.01
N GLU A 91 2.23 0.40 5.74
CA GLU A 91 2.59 -0.93 5.25
C GLU A 91 3.79 -1.50 5.99
N LYS A 92 4.88 -0.72 6.14
CA LYS A 92 6.06 -1.13 6.91
C LYS A 92 5.69 -1.55 8.33
N MET A 93 4.90 -0.72 9.02
CA MET A 93 4.41 -1.01 10.38
C MET A 93 3.55 -2.28 10.41
N GLY A 94 2.63 -2.44 9.45
CA GLY A 94 1.80 -3.63 9.30
C GLY A 94 2.61 -4.90 9.12
N MET A 95 3.67 -4.86 8.30
CA MET A 95 4.57 -6.00 8.07
C MET A 95 5.38 -6.36 9.32
N GLU A 96 5.94 -5.38 10.04
CA GLU A 96 6.67 -5.64 11.30
C GLU A 96 5.78 -6.28 12.37
N HIS A 97 4.51 -5.88 12.46
CA HIS A 97 3.54 -6.51 13.36
C HIS A 97 3.11 -7.91 12.88
N HIS A 98 3.04 -8.14 11.56
CA HIS A 98 2.71 -9.44 10.99
C HIS A 98 3.77 -10.48 11.37
N GLU A 99 5.06 -10.13 11.25
CA GLU A 99 6.18 -11.00 11.63
C GLU A 99 6.13 -11.40 13.11
N LYS A 100 5.65 -10.49 13.96
CA LYS A 100 5.45 -10.70 15.40
C LYS A 100 4.14 -11.44 15.72
N ARG A 101 3.36 -11.86 14.72
CA ARG A 101 2.03 -12.48 14.85
C ARG A 101 1.07 -11.64 15.70
N ASN A 102 1.11 -10.34 15.49
CA ASN A 102 0.29 -9.39 16.20
C ASN A 102 -0.92 -8.99 15.34
N ASP A 103 -2.12 -9.16 15.88
CA ASP A 103 -3.39 -8.87 15.21
C ASP A 103 -3.53 -7.40 14.77
N VAL A 104 -2.76 -6.48 15.38
CA VAL A 104 -2.74 -5.07 14.99
C VAL A 104 -2.23 -4.87 13.56
N SER A 105 -1.47 -5.84 13.01
CA SER A 105 -0.98 -5.83 11.63
C SER A 105 -2.09 -5.55 10.62
N GLN A 106 -3.27 -6.15 10.80
CA GLN A 106 -4.37 -6.02 9.85
C GLN A 106 -4.87 -4.58 9.74
N TYR A 107 -4.98 -3.85 10.85
CA TYR A 107 -5.44 -2.45 10.83
C TYR A 107 -4.50 -1.55 10.02
N PHE A 108 -3.18 -1.70 10.23
CA PHE A 108 -2.18 -0.94 9.47
C PHE A 108 -2.21 -1.27 7.98
N LEU A 109 -2.34 -2.55 7.62
CA LEU A 109 -2.41 -2.96 6.22
C LEU A 109 -3.71 -2.51 5.55
N GLU A 110 -4.84 -2.52 6.26
CA GLU A 110 -6.11 -2.00 5.73
C GLU A 110 -6.05 -0.49 5.52
N GLU A 111 -5.47 0.26 6.46
CA GLU A 111 -5.27 1.70 6.33
C GLU A 111 -4.26 2.04 5.22
N ALA A 112 -3.19 1.27 5.07
CA ALA A 112 -2.25 1.41 3.95
C ALA A 112 -2.96 1.21 2.60
N CYS A 113 -3.79 0.17 2.48
CA CYS A 113 -4.59 -0.08 1.29
C CYS A 113 -5.51 1.11 0.97
N PHE A 114 -6.18 1.67 1.99
CA PHE A 114 -7.04 2.85 1.84
C PHE A 114 -6.25 4.06 1.31
N TYR A 115 -5.08 4.36 1.87
CA TYR A 115 -4.28 5.49 1.39
C TYR A 115 -3.65 5.25 0.00
N PHE A 116 -3.32 4.01 -0.36
CA PHE A 116 -2.93 3.70 -1.73
C PHE A 116 -4.09 3.91 -2.73
N GLU A 117 -5.34 3.55 -2.36
CA GLU A 117 -6.52 3.90 -3.17
C GLU A 117 -6.68 5.42 -3.25
N LYS A 118 -6.52 6.13 -2.14
CA LYS A 118 -6.62 7.60 -2.07
C LYS A 118 -5.58 8.31 -2.96
N CYS A 119 -4.41 7.73 -3.20
CA CYS A 119 -3.46 8.26 -4.19
C CYS A 119 -4.11 8.44 -5.57
N LEU A 120 -4.96 7.48 -5.97
CA LEU A 120 -5.62 7.48 -7.27
C LEU A 120 -6.81 8.46 -7.31
N ASP A 121 -7.42 8.76 -6.17
CA ASP A 121 -8.43 9.83 -6.07
C ASP A 121 -7.83 11.21 -6.39
N TYR A 122 -6.56 11.44 -6.01
CA TYR A 122 -5.82 12.67 -6.33
C TYR A 122 -5.23 12.64 -7.75
N ASN A 123 -4.69 11.51 -8.17
CA ASN A 123 -4.07 11.35 -9.48
C ASN A 123 -4.23 9.92 -9.99
N ASP A 124 -5.20 9.73 -10.89
CA ASP A 124 -5.51 8.44 -11.51
C ASP A 124 -4.41 7.89 -12.43
N LYS A 125 -3.35 8.68 -12.69
CA LYS A 125 -2.15 8.27 -13.44
C LYS A 125 -0.95 7.94 -12.56
N PHE A 126 -1.11 7.96 -11.24
CA PHE A 126 0.00 7.68 -10.32
C PHE A 126 0.34 6.17 -10.28
N SER A 127 1.22 5.75 -11.20
CA SER A 127 1.55 4.33 -11.46
C SER A 127 1.94 3.54 -10.20
N LEU A 128 2.70 4.15 -9.29
CA LEU A 128 3.17 3.50 -8.05
C LEU A 128 2.03 3.02 -7.14
N ALA A 129 0.89 3.70 -7.14
CA ALA A 129 -0.28 3.23 -6.40
C ALA A 129 -0.84 1.94 -7.01
N TYR A 130 -0.95 1.85 -8.34
CA TYR A 130 -1.35 0.62 -9.02
C TYR A 130 -0.37 -0.54 -8.77
N TYR A 131 0.94 -0.25 -8.74
CA TYR A 131 1.97 -1.24 -8.38
C TYR A 131 1.64 -1.89 -7.04
N LYS A 132 1.44 -1.08 -5.98
CA LYS A 132 1.12 -1.56 -4.63
C LYS A 132 -0.25 -2.22 -4.54
N LEU A 133 -1.29 -1.60 -5.08
CA LEU A 133 -2.67 -2.07 -4.97
C LEU A 133 -2.89 -3.46 -5.56
N GLY A 134 -2.20 -3.81 -6.64
CA GLY A 134 -2.34 -5.15 -7.22
C GLY A 134 -1.89 -6.26 -6.25
N TYR A 135 -0.84 -6.04 -5.45
CA TYR A 135 -0.44 -6.99 -4.39
C TYR A 135 -1.50 -7.08 -3.29
N TYR A 136 -2.13 -5.96 -2.90
CA TYR A 136 -3.21 -5.95 -1.91
C TYR A 136 -4.43 -6.72 -2.41
N TYR A 137 -4.87 -6.49 -3.64
CA TYR A 137 -6.02 -7.19 -4.22
C TYR A 137 -5.73 -8.67 -4.43
N LYS A 138 -4.52 -9.03 -4.88
CA LYS A 138 -4.07 -10.43 -4.95
C LYS A 138 -4.13 -11.11 -3.58
N ARG A 139 -3.62 -10.47 -2.52
CA ARG A 139 -3.68 -11.00 -1.15
C ARG A 139 -5.11 -11.16 -0.63
N LYS A 140 -6.01 -10.25 -1.03
CA LYS A 140 -7.45 -10.31 -0.73
C LYS A 140 -8.22 -11.30 -1.63
N GLN A 141 -7.54 -12.05 -2.51
CA GLN A 141 -8.13 -12.98 -3.48
C GLN A 141 -9.11 -12.32 -4.46
N GLN A 142 -8.93 -11.03 -4.71
CA GLN A 142 -9.65 -10.26 -5.74
C GLN A 142 -8.78 -10.26 -7.01
N TYR A 143 -8.61 -11.43 -7.63
CA TYR A 143 -7.62 -11.65 -8.69
C TYR A 143 -7.94 -10.87 -9.96
N VAL A 144 -9.20 -10.79 -10.37
CA VAL A 144 -9.64 -9.97 -11.52
C VAL A 144 -9.35 -8.49 -11.25
N LYS A 145 -9.62 -8.00 -10.03
CA LYS A 145 -9.31 -6.62 -9.65
C LYS A 145 -7.79 -6.37 -9.65
N ALA A 146 -7.01 -7.32 -9.15
CA ALA A 146 -5.55 -7.26 -9.16
C ALA A 146 -5.00 -7.20 -10.60
N GLU A 147 -5.53 -8.04 -11.51
CA GLU A 147 -5.16 -8.06 -12.92
C GLU A 147 -5.42 -6.70 -13.58
N LEU A 148 -6.64 -6.16 -13.45
CA LEU A 148 -6.99 -4.84 -14.01
C LEU A 148 -6.10 -3.72 -13.45
N THR A 149 -5.80 -3.78 -12.15
CA THR A 149 -4.94 -2.81 -11.47
C THR A 149 -3.52 -2.86 -12.01
N TRP A 150 -2.95 -4.05 -12.18
CA TRP A 150 -1.61 -4.22 -12.72
C TRP A 150 -1.50 -4.00 -14.23
N GLN A 151 -2.56 -4.27 -15.00
CA GLN A 151 -2.64 -3.82 -16.40
C GLN A 151 -2.59 -2.29 -16.47
N LYS A 152 -3.29 -1.60 -15.56
CA LYS A 152 -3.23 -0.13 -15.50
C LYS A 152 -1.84 0.38 -15.12
N HIS A 153 -1.13 -0.30 -14.23
CA HIS A 153 0.29 -0.04 -13.96
C HIS A 153 1.14 -0.17 -15.24
N GLN A 154 0.98 -1.25 -16.01
CA GLN A 154 1.74 -1.47 -17.25
C GLN A 154 1.51 -0.39 -18.31
N GLU A 155 0.35 0.27 -18.31
CA GLU A 155 0.06 1.39 -19.21
C GLU A 155 0.73 2.71 -18.80
N LEU A 156 1.01 2.88 -17.51
CA LEU A 156 1.34 4.18 -16.90
C LEU A 156 2.78 4.29 -16.42
N ASP A 157 3.38 3.20 -15.94
CA ASP A 157 4.75 3.19 -15.42
C ASP A 157 5.76 3.18 -16.58
N ASP A 158 6.93 3.77 -16.35
CA ASP A 158 8.03 3.87 -17.32
C ASP A 158 9.34 3.22 -16.81
N ASP A 159 9.34 2.66 -15.60
CA ASP A 159 10.48 1.95 -15.04
C ASP A 159 10.51 0.49 -15.50
N GLU A 160 11.54 0.15 -16.27
CA GLU A 160 11.69 -1.18 -16.88
C GLU A 160 11.69 -2.32 -15.85
N LEU A 161 12.25 -2.10 -14.66
CA LEU A 161 12.32 -3.13 -13.62
C LEU A 161 10.93 -3.39 -13.02
N ARG A 162 10.18 -2.32 -12.68
CA ARG A 162 8.80 -2.47 -12.17
C ARG A 162 7.88 -3.05 -13.23
N ILE A 163 8.02 -2.62 -14.48
CA ILE A 163 7.26 -3.18 -15.61
C ILE A 163 7.51 -4.68 -15.72
N GLU A 164 8.77 -5.11 -15.70
CA GLU A 164 9.10 -6.53 -15.84
C GLU A 164 8.65 -7.35 -14.63
N GLU A 165 8.78 -6.81 -13.41
CA GLU A 165 8.25 -7.44 -12.21
C GLU A 165 6.74 -7.69 -12.32
N ILE A 166 5.97 -6.67 -12.67
CA ILE A 166 4.52 -6.78 -12.76
C ILE A 166 4.07 -7.67 -13.92
N ARG A 167 4.84 -7.78 -15.02
CA ARG A 167 4.55 -8.77 -16.08
C ARG A 167 4.66 -10.20 -15.57
N ASN A 168 5.71 -10.49 -14.81
CA ASN A 168 5.91 -11.80 -14.20
C ASN A 168 4.82 -12.11 -13.16
N GLU A 169 4.39 -11.12 -12.38
CA GLU A 169 3.26 -11.26 -11.47
C GLU A 169 1.93 -11.53 -12.19
N LEU A 170 1.65 -10.85 -13.32
CA LEU A 170 0.46 -11.08 -14.14
C LEU A 170 0.42 -12.51 -14.71
N LEU A 171 1.56 -13.05 -15.16
CA LEU A 171 1.66 -14.44 -15.63
C LEU A 171 1.29 -15.43 -14.53
N GLN A 172 1.81 -15.23 -13.32
CA GLN A 172 1.50 -16.07 -12.16
C GLN A 172 0.05 -15.90 -11.66
N LEU A 173 -0.54 -14.72 -11.87
CA LEU A 173 -1.90 -14.41 -11.45
C LEU A 173 -2.95 -15.06 -12.37
N LYS A 174 -2.61 -15.31 -13.64
CA LYS A 174 -3.56 -15.75 -14.67
C LYS A 174 -4.42 -16.98 -14.31
N PRO A 175 -3.86 -18.09 -13.74
CA PRO A 175 -4.68 -19.23 -13.34
C PRO A 175 -5.74 -18.87 -12.28
N TYR A 176 -5.44 -17.92 -11.40
CA TYR A 176 -6.36 -17.47 -10.35
C TYR A 176 -7.45 -16.53 -10.90
N VAL A 177 -7.12 -15.72 -11.90
CA VAL A 177 -8.10 -14.92 -12.66
C VAL A 177 -9.07 -15.82 -13.41
N ASP A 178 -8.56 -16.85 -14.10
CA ASP A 178 -9.39 -17.82 -14.81
C ASP A 178 -10.29 -18.60 -13.85
N TYR A 179 -9.74 -19.01 -12.70
CA TYR A 179 -10.52 -19.60 -11.63
C TYR A 179 -11.63 -18.65 -11.15
N GLU A 180 -11.31 -17.36 -10.93
CA GLU A 180 -12.28 -16.37 -10.46
C GLU A 180 -13.41 -16.14 -11.46
N ASN A 181 -13.07 -15.95 -12.73
CA ASN A 181 -14.04 -15.81 -13.80
C ASN A 181 -14.88 -17.09 -13.95
N GLY A 182 -14.24 -18.26 -13.89
CA GLY A 182 -14.88 -19.56 -13.99
C GLY A 182 -15.90 -19.81 -12.88
N TYR A 183 -15.54 -19.63 -11.61
CA TYR A 183 -16.50 -19.84 -10.53
C TYR A 183 -17.66 -18.83 -10.59
N ASN A 184 -17.40 -17.58 -10.99
CA ASN A 184 -18.44 -16.58 -11.18
C ASN A 184 -19.43 -16.96 -12.30
N LEU A 185 -18.98 -17.65 -13.36
CA LEU A 185 -19.86 -18.20 -14.38
C LEU A 185 -20.73 -19.35 -13.85
N VAL A 186 -20.18 -20.22 -12.99
CA VAL A 186 -20.97 -21.26 -12.30
C VAL A 186 -22.10 -20.63 -11.49
N LEU A 187 -21.79 -19.59 -10.71
CA LEU A 187 -22.78 -18.87 -9.88
C LEU A 187 -23.84 -18.14 -10.72
N LYS A 188 -23.54 -17.84 -11.98
CA LYS A 188 -24.47 -17.22 -12.95
C LYS A 188 -25.20 -18.25 -13.82
N GLU A 189 -25.16 -19.54 -13.46
CA GLU A 189 -25.81 -20.64 -14.18
C GLU A 189 -25.34 -20.79 -15.63
N ARG A 190 -24.05 -20.50 -15.90
CA ARG A 190 -23.38 -20.68 -17.20
C ARG A 190 -22.32 -21.78 -17.11
N PRO A 191 -22.71 -23.05 -16.91
CA PRO A 191 -21.78 -24.11 -16.55
C PRO A 191 -20.82 -24.50 -17.69
N ASP A 192 -21.23 -24.44 -18.95
CA ASP A 192 -20.37 -24.80 -20.08
C ASP A 192 -19.19 -23.83 -20.21
N GLU A 193 -19.45 -22.53 -20.20
CA GLU A 193 -18.40 -21.49 -20.22
C GLU A 193 -17.52 -21.53 -18.97
N ALA A 194 -18.11 -21.87 -17.82
CA ALA A 194 -17.33 -22.07 -16.61
C ALA A 194 -16.35 -23.23 -16.75
N LEU A 195 -16.78 -24.37 -17.29
CA LEU A 195 -15.94 -25.56 -17.48
C LEU A 195 -14.82 -25.31 -18.49
N GLU A 196 -15.03 -24.50 -19.52
CA GLU A 196 -13.98 -24.07 -20.45
C GLU A 196 -12.82 -23.36 -19.73
N LEU A 197 -13.11 -22.56 -18.71
CA LEU A 197 -12.09 -21.90 -17.89
C LEU A 197 -11.52 -22.80 -16.79
N LEU A 198 -12.36 -23.59 -16.11
CA LEU A 198 -11.97 -24.33 -14.90
C LEU A 198 -11.25 -25.66 -15.20
N LEU A 199 -11.65 -26.41 -16.23
CA LEU A 199 -11.05 -27.72 -16.53
C LEU A 199 -9.55 -27.65 -16.87
N PRO A 200 -9.07 -26.68 -17.68
CA PRO A 200 -7.64 -26.55 -17.96
C PRO A 200 -6.78 -26.37 -16.70
N LEU A 201 -7.33 -25.72 -15.67
CA LEU A 201 -6.63 -25.43 -14.42
C LEU A 201 -6.32 -26.69 -13.59
N VAL A 202 -7.03 -27.80 -13.81
CA VAL A 202 -6.82 -29.06 -13.07
C VAL A 202 -5.40 -29.58 -13.23
N LYS A 203 -4.75 -29.31 -14.38
CA LYS A 203 -3.37 -29.73 -14.64
C LYS A 203 -2.38 -29.15 -13.63
N GLU A 204 -2.61 -27.92 -13.18
CA GLU A 204 -1.69 -27.16 -12.32
C GLU A 204 -2.23 -27.02 -10.89
N LEU A 205 -3.55 -26.91 -10.73
CA LEU A 205 -4.26 -26.65 -9.48
C LEU A 205 -5.14 -27.83 -9.04
N GLY A 206 -4.92 -29.05 -9.56
CA GLY A 206 -5.76 -30.22 -9.28
C GLY A 206 -5.84 -30.65 -7.82
N GLY A 207 -4.90 -30.19 -6.97
CA GLY A 207 -4.97 -30.38 -5.51
C GLY A 207 -5.84 -29.35 -4.78
N TRP A 208 -6.30 -28.30 -5.45
CA TRP A 208 -7.07 -27.23 -4.84
C TRP A 208 -8.56 -27.59 -4.79
N TRP A 209 -9.05 -27.93 -3.59
CA TRP A 209 -10.42 -28.41 -3.40
C TRP A 209 -11.49 -27.44 -3.91
N ASN A 210 -11.25 -26.13 -3.82
CA ASN A 210 -12.17 -25.10 -4.32
C ASN A 210 -12.40 -25.22 -5.83
N LEU A 211 -11.33 -25.45 -6.61
CA LEU A 211 -11.42 -25.66 -8.05
C LEU A 211 -12.28 -26.89 -8.36
N LEU A 212 -11.98 -28.03 -7.72
CA LEU A 212 -12.72 -29.27 -7.93
C LEU A 212 -14.19 -29.14 -7.50
N PHE A 213 -14.46 -28.40 -6.43
CA PHE A 213 -15.81 -28.11 -5.97
C PHE A 213 -16.61 -27.35 -7.04
N PHE A 214 -16.07 -26.28 -7.62
CA PHE A 214 -16.78 -25.51 -8.64
C PHE A 214 -16.93 -26.27 -9.96
N ILE A 215 -15.97 -27.12 -10.34
CA ILE A 215 -16.12 -28.04 -11.47
C ILE A 215 -17.27 -29.02 -11.22
N GLY A 216 -17.31 -29.67 -10.06
CA GLY A 216 -18.39 -30.59 -9.70
C GLY A 216 -19.75 -29.90 -9.63
N LEU A 217 -19.79 -28.66 -9.11
CA LEU A 217 -20.99 -27.84 -9.10
C LEU A 217 -21.47 -27.53 -10.52
N ALA A 218 -20.57 -27.18 -11.45
CA ALA A 218 -20.90 -26.92 -12.85
C ALA A 218 -21.50 -28.16 -13.53
N TYR A 219 -20.88 -29.33 -13.38
CA TYR A 219 -21.41 -30.60 -13.90
C TYR A 219 -22.79 -30.95 -13.33
N ARG A 220 -22.97 -30.75 -12.01
CA ARG A 220 -24.27 -30.94 -11.37
C ARG A 220 -25.35 -30.01 -11.94
N THR A 221 -25.01 -28.75 -12.21
CA THR A 221 -25.93 -27.79 -12.84
C THR A 221 -26.35 -28.24 -14.25
N LYS A 222 -25.49 -28.96 -14.97
CA LYS A 222 -25.80 -29.56 -16.27
C LYS A 222 -26.64 -30.85 -16.19
N GLY A 223 -26.70 -31.50 -15.03
CA GLY A 223 -27.30 -32.83 -14.88
C GLY A 223 -26.40 -33.97 -15.38
N GLU A 224 -25.11 -33.70 -15.58
CA GLU A 224 -24.08 -34.68 -15.93
C GLU A 224 -23.34 -35.04 -14.63
N TYR A 225 -23.52 -36.25 -14.08
CA TYR A 225 -22.88 -36.71 -12.84
C TYR A 225 -22.23 -38.08 -12.98
#